data_AF-A0A2V6UBR8-F1
#
_entry.id   AF-A0A2V6UBR8-F1
#
_cell.length_a   1.000
_cell.length_b   1.000
_cell.length_c   1.000
_cell.angle_alpha   90.00
_cell.angle_beta   90.00
_cell.angle_gamma   90.00
#
_symmetry.space_group_name_H-M   'P 1'
#
loop_
_entity.id
_entity.type
_entity.pdbx_description
1 polymer ?
#
loop_
_entity_poly.entity_id
_entity_poly.type
_entity_poly.pdbx_seq_one_letter_code
_entity_poly.pdbx_strand_id
1 'polypeptide(L)'
;MPARLSVADDAVPVFYGPRLCDVESLPREESLRARVLSMQGIAVAWITLDRFGERVSYEPASPADPVFHLRRPGGGAGHVWRRFTTKREAIDFMREAYGAESEGSEWAATLPAGDFDALLKRFAEKA
;
A
#
# COMPACT_ATOMS: atom_id res chain seq x y z
N MET A 1 -24.20 21.52 8.99
CA MET A 1 -23.68 20.27 9.60
C MET A 1 -22.23 20.14 9.18
N PRO A 2 -21.28 19.83 10.07
CA PRO A 2 -19.90 19.59 9.65
C PRO A 2 -19.88 18.32 8.79
N ALA A 3 -19.35 18.41 7.57
CA ALA A 3 -19.16 17.25 6.71
C ALA A 3 -18.15 16.31 7.39
N ARG A 4 -18.58 15.08 7.69
CA ARG A 4 -17.67 14.03 8.17
C ARG A 4 -16.99 13.44 6.93
N LEU A 5 -15.73 13.83 6.70
CA LEU A 5 -14.89 13.15 5.71
C LEU A 5 -14.67 11.71 6.18
N SER A 6 -15.38 10.78 5.54
CA SER A 6 -15.15 9.35 5.68
C SER A 6 -14.62 8.86 4.35
N VAL A 7 -13.33 8.51 4.31
CA VAL A 7 -12.76 7.80 3.17
C VAL A 7 -13.18 6.34 3.31
N ALA A 8 -13.81 5.77 2.28
CA ALA A 8 -14.16 4.35 2.32
C ALA A 8 -12.89 3.51 2.32
N ASP A 9 -12.85 2.38 3.03
CA ASP A 9 -11.62 1.60 3.15
C ASP A 9 -11.12 1.09 1.79
N ASP A 10 -12.03 0.76 0.87
CA ASP A 10 -11.73 0.35 -0.51
C ASP A 10 -11.11 1.47 -1.39
N ALA A 11 -10.99 2.69 -0.85
CA ALA A 11 -10.32 3.82 -1.48
C ALA A 11 -8.82 3.59 -1.72
N VAL A 12 -8.19 2.76 -0.90
CA VAL A 12 -6.75 2.54 -0.90
C VAL A 12 -6.45 1.22 -1.62
N PRO A 13 -5.93 1.28 -2.87
CA PRO A 13 -5.56 0.08 -3.61
C PRO A 13 -4.40 -0.64 -2.93
N VAL A 14 -4.48 -1.96 -2.92
CA VAL A 14 -3.45 -2.85 -2.37
C VAL A 14 -2.87 -3.68 -3.52
N PHE A 15 -1.55 -3.66 -3.67
CA PHE A 15 -0.84 -4.56 -4.57
C PHE A 15 -0.23 -5.71 -3.77
N TYR A 16 -0.55 -6.96 -4.13
CA TYR A 16 -0.05 -8.13 -3.43
C TYR A 16 1.15 -8.81 -4.10
N GLY A 17 1.49 -8.40 -5.32
CA GLY A 17 2.52 -9.04 -6.12
C GLY A 17 2.18 -10.46 -6.57
N PRO A 18 3.03 -11.06 -7.42
CA PRO A 18 2.72 -12.32 -8.10
C PRO A 18 2.95 -13.59 -7.24
N ARG A 19 3.61 -13.46 -6.07
CA ARG A 19 4.07 -14.59 -5.25
C ARG A 19 3.66 -14.46 -3.79
N LEU A 20 2.36 -14.45 -3.54
CA LEU A 20 1.83 -14.48 -2.17
C LEU A 20 2.30 -15.73 -1.42
N CYS A 21 2.75 -15.53 -0.18
CA CYS A 21 3.10 -16.58 0.76
C CYS A 21 2.54 -16.26 2.15
N ASP A 22 2.54 -17.25 3.05
CA ASP A 22 2.09 -17.11 4.43
C ASP A 22 0.71 -16.43 4.56
N VAL A 23 -0.22 -16.73 3.64
CA VAL A 23 -1.51 -16.02 3.47
C VAL A 23 -2.34 -15.98 4.76
N GLU A 24 -2.27 -17.03 5.58
CA GLU A 24 -2.92 -17.10 6.91
C GLU A 24 -2.40 -16.04 7.89
N SER A 25 -1.21 -15.49 7.66
CA SER A 25 -0.59 -14.42 8.45
C SER A 25 -0.86 -13.03 7.87
N LEU A 26 -1.53 -12.91 6.71
CA LEU A 26 -1.87 -11.61 6.14
C LEU A 26 -2.84 -10.86 7.06
N PRO A 27 -2.55 -9.57 7.33
CA PRO A 27 -3.46 -8.72 8.07
C PRO A 27 -4.78 -8.57 7.33
N ARG A 28 -5.85 -8.26 8.06
CA ARG A 28 -7.11 -7.87 7.43
C ARG A 28 -6.91 -6.60 6.59
N GLU A 29 -7.50 -6.58 5.40
CA GLU A 29 -7.35 -5.44 4.48
C GLU A 29 -7.81 -4.13 5.10
N GLU A 30 -8.89 -4.12 5.90
CA GLU A 30 -9.36 -2.88 6.54
C GLU A 30 -8.31 -2.31 7.50
N SER A 31 -7.63 -3.19 8.25
CA SER A 31 -6.55 -2.76 9.15
C SER A 31 -5.34 -2.21 8.40
N LEU A 32 -5.00 -2.83 7.26
CA LEU A 32 -3.93 -2.36 6.39
C LEU A 32 -4.29 -0.98 5.80
N ARG A 33 -5.49 -0.83 5.24
CA ARG A 33 -5.96 0.40 4.60
C ARG A 33 -6.08 1.55 5.61
N ALA A 34 -6.63 1.29 6.80
CA ALA A 34 -6.70 2.28 7.87
C ALA A 34 -5.31 2.77 8.30
N ARG A 35 -4.32 1.85 8.36
CA ARG A 35 -2.92 2.21 8.65
C ARG A 35 -2.34 3.13 7.58
N VAL A 36 -2.57 2.82 6.29
CA VAL A 36 -2.11 3.63 5.16
C VAL A 36 -2.73 5.03 5.19
N LEU A 37 -4.04 5.13 5.38
CA LEU A 37 -4.76 6.42 5.50
C LEU A 37 -4.24 7.26 6.66
N SER A 38 -3.99 6.63 7.81
CA SER A 38 -3.43 7.31 9.00
C SER A 38 -2.05 7.92 8.76
N MET A 39 -1.32 7.43 7.75
CA MET A 39 -0.01 7.93 7.33
C MET A 39 -0.09 8.73 6.02
N GLN A 40 -1.27 9.24 5.65
CA GLN A 40 -1.50 10.03 4.44
C GLN A 40 -1.06 9.32 3.15
N GLY A 41 -1.15 7.99 3.12
CA GLY A 41 -0.88 7.20 1.93
C GLY A 41 -2.12 7.07 1.04
N ILE A 42 -1.89 6.86 -0.25
CA ILE A 42 -2.92 6.68 -1.28
C ILE A 42 -3.01 5.25 -1.81
N ALA A 43 -1.97 4.44 -1.57
CA ALA A 43 -1.86 3.07 -2.02
C ALA A 43 -0.82 2.32 -1.17
N VAL A 44 -0.81 1.00 -1.26
CA VAL A 44 0.16 0.17 -0.55
C VAL A 44 0.52 -1.08 -1.36
N ALA A 45 1.78 -1.49 -1.28
CA ALA A 45 2.28 -2.71 -1.89
C ALA A 45 2.85 -3.67 -0.86
N TRP A 46 2.56 -4.95 -1.04
CA TRP A 46 3.21 -6.04 -0.38
C TRP A 46 4.57 -6.28 -1.03
N ILE A 47 5.64 -6.11 -0.26
CA ILE A 47 7.03 -6.21 -0.71
C ILE A 47 7.81 -7.23 0.12
N THR A 48 7.10 -8.21 0.70
CA THR A 48 7.75 -9.23 1.56
C THR A 48 8.75 -10.06 0.78
N LEU A 49 8.46 -10.33 -0.50
CA LEU A 49 9.38 -10.97 -1.41
C LEU A 49 9.85 -9.97 -2.46
N ASP A 50 11.15 -10.01 -2.77
CA ASP A 50 11.73 -9.27 -3.87
C ASP A 50 11.42 -9.95 -5.23
N ARG A 51 11.96 -9.39 -6.32
CA ARG A 51 11.76 -9.93 -7.68
C ARG A 51 12.34 -11.34 -7.89
N PHE A 52 13.30 -11.77 -7.07
CA PHE A 52 13.89 -13.10 -7.11
C PHE A 52 13.13 -14.10 -6.23
N GLY A 53 12.20 -13.62 -5.40
CA GLY A 53 11.45 -14.41 -4.44
C GLY A 53 12.16 -14.54 -3.09
N GLU A 54 13.19 -13.73 -2.84
CA GLU A 54 13.88 -13.69 -1.56
C GLU A 54 13.15 -12.77 -0.59
N ARG A 55 13.17 -13.12 0.70
CA ARG A 55 12.46 -12.34 1.71
C ARG A 55 13.20 -11.03 1.97
N VAL A 56 12.50 -9.91 1.80
CA VAL A 56 13.03 -8.58 2.11
C VAL A 56 13.17 -8.45 3.62
N SER A 57 14.38 -8.09 4.07
CA SER A 57 14.63 -7.65 5.44
C SER A 57 14.66 -6.12 5.47
N TYR A 58 13.80 -5.52 6.28
CA TYR A 58 13.72 -4.07 6.40
C TYR A 58 13.62 -3.67 7.87
N GLU A 59 14.29 -2.60 8.27
CA GLU A 59 14.17 -2.03 9.61
C GLU A 59 13.79 -0.55 9.47
N PRO A 60 12.56 -0.15 9.86
CA PRO A 60 12.13 1.23 9.73
C PRO A 60 12.99 2.17 10.57
N ALA A 61 13.58 3.18 9.94
CA ALA A 61 14.43 4.13 10.62
C ALA A 61 13.65 5.21 11.39
N SER A 62 12.38 5.43 11.02
CA SER A 62 11.53 6.43 11.67
C SER A 62 10.02 6.11 11.51
N PRO A 63 9.14 6.74 12.29
CA PRO A 63 7.69 6.61 12.08
C PRO A 63 7.21 7.14 10.72
N ALA A 64 7.99 7.99 10.05
CA ALA A 64 7.66 8.53 8.73
C ALA A 64 8.07 7.59 7.59
N ASP A 65 8.74 6.48 7.89
CA ASP A 65 9.19 5.52 6.91
C ASP A 65 8.02 5.01 6.05
N PRO A 66 8.18 4.93 4.71
CA PRO A 66 7.14 4.38 3.86
C PRO A 66 6.95 2.87 4.06
N VAL A 67 7.94 2.17 4.61
CA VAL A 67 7.93 0.73 4.77
C VAL A 67 7.65 0.35 6.21
N PHE A 68 6.77 -0.63 6.41
CA PHE A 68 6.36 -1.10 7.73
C PHE A 68 6.03 -2.58 7.74
N HIS A 69 6.09 -3.17 8.92
CA HIS A 69 5.72 -4.56 9.15
C HIS A 69 4.28 -4.66 9.62
N LEU A 70 3.53 -5.60 9.07
CA LEU A 70 2.20 -5.92 9.55
C LEU A 70 1.97 -7.43 9.49
N ARG A 71 1.31 -7.97 10.52
CA ARG A 71 0.90 -9.38 10.61
C ARG A 71 -0.48 -9.48 11.20
N ARG A 72 -1.22 -10.53 10.84
CA ARG A 72 -2.42 -10.91 11.57
C ARG A 72 -2.07 -11.22 13.03
N PRO A 73 -2.87 -10.79 14.02
CA PRO A 73 -2.74 -11.28 15.38
C PRO A 73 -2.82 -12.81 15.42
N GLY A 74 -1.81 -13.47 16.01
CA GLY A 74 -1.70 -14.94 16.01
C GLY A 74 -1.10 -15.54 14.73
N GLY A 75 -0.79 -14.73 13.71
CA GLY A 75 -0.09 -15.18 12.51
C GLY A 75 1.40 -15.48 12.77
N GLY A 76 1.92 -16.48 12.06
CA GLY A 76 3.30 -16.95 12.21
C GLY A 76 4.34 -16.11 11.46
N ALA A 77 3.93 -15.34 10.44
CA ALA A 77 4.83 -14.56 9.60
C ALA A 77 4.52 -13.06 9.61
N GLY A 78 5.57 -12.23 9.59
CA GLY A 78 5.46 -10.78 9.39
C GLY A 78 5.60 -10.41 7.92
N HIS A 79 4.71 -9.57 7.41
CA HIS A 79 4.78 -9.09 6.03
C HIS A 79 5.32 -7.67 5.97
N VAL A 80 6.14 -7.41 4.96
CA VAL A 80 6.70 -6.09 4.67
C VAL A 80 5.81 -5.39 3.67
N TRP A 81 5.40 -4.18 4.01
CA TRP A 81 4.50 -3.34 3.23
C TRP A 81 5.15 -2.00 2.96
N ARG A 82 4.96 -1.47 1.76
CA ARG A 82 5.35 -0.12 1.38
C ARG A 82 4.11 0.71 1.09
N ARG A 83 3.88 1.81 1.82
CA ARG A 83 2.89 2.82 1.47
C ARG A 83 3.44 3.74 0.37
N PHE A 84 2.54 4.29 -0.42
CA PHE A 84 2.85 5.35 -1.39
C PHE A 84 2.04 6.59 -1.04
N THR A 85 2.70 7.74 -1.07
CA THR A 85 2.06 9.05 -0.83
C THR A 85 1.63 9.72 -2.13
N THR A 86 2.27 9.37 -3.25
CA THR A 86 1.95 9.90 -4.58
C THR A 86 1.91 8.80 -5.62
N LYS A 87 1.14 9.04 -6.69
CA LYS A 87 1.07 8.13 -7.84
C LYS A 87 2.43 8.01 -8.53
N ARG A 88 3.18 9.12 -8.62
CA ARG A 88 4.52 9.11 -9.21
C ARG A 88 5.47 8.20 -8.43
N GLU A 89 5.45 8.29 -7.09
CA GLU A 89 6.25 7.42 -6.23
C GLU A 89 5.94 5.94 -6.47
N ALA A 90 4.65 5.58 -6.56
CA ALA A 90 4.24 4.20 -6.84
C ALA A 90 4.74 3.72 -8.21
N ILE A 91 4.62 4.56 -9.25
CA ILE A 91 5.08 4.24 -10.61
C ILE A 91 6.60 4.04 -10.64
N ASP A 92 7.35 4.96 -10.05
CA ASP A 92 8.82 4.92 -10.06
C ASP A 92 9.33 3.69 -9.31
N PHE A 93 8.78 3.42 -8.11
CA PHE A 93 9.13 2.25 -7.32
C PHE A 93 8.80 0.94 -8.04
N MET A 94 7.59 0.81 -8.60
CA MET A 94 7.16 -0.42 -9.26
C MET A 94 8.00 -0.72 -10.50
N ARG A 95 8.36 0.33 -11.26
CA ARG A 95 9.24 0.20 -12.42
C ARG A 95 10.63 -0.27 -12.02
N GLU A 96 11.19 0.29 -10.95
CA GLU A 96 12.52 -0.07 -10.47
C GLU A 96 12.55 -1.49 -9.87
N ALA A 97 11.57 -1.82 -9.03
CA ALA A 97 11.53 -3.09 -8.31
C ALA A 97 11.11 -4.27 -9.19
N TYR A 98 10.10 -4.08 -10.06
CA TYR A 98 9.46 -5.16 -10.82
C TYR A 98 9.66 -5.04 -12.34
N GLY A 99 10.07 -3.88 -12.85
CA GLY A 99 10.26 -3.62 -14.29
C GLY A 99 9.13 -2.81 -14.93
N ALA A 100 9.42 -2.15 -16.04
CA ALA A 100 8.50 -1.21 -16.71
C ALA A 100 7.23 -1.86 -17.27
N GLU A 101 7.32 -3.12 -17.70
CA GLU A 101 6.21 -3.90 -18.26
C GLU A 101 5.64 -4.92 -17.25
N SER A 102 5.86 -4.67 -15.96
CA SER A 102 5.34 -5.54 -14.90
C SER A 102 3.90 -5.18 -14.53
N GLU A 103 3.17 -6.17 -14.01
CA GLU A 103 1.85 -5.98 -13.40
C GLU A 103 1.87 -4.88 -12.31
N GLY A 104 2.99 -4.75 -11.57
CA GLY A 104 3.15 -3.67 -10.58
C GLY A 104 3.17 -2.28 -11.23
N SER A 105 3.86 -2.14 -12.36
CA SER A 105 3.89 -0.87 -13.13
C SER A 105 2.53 -0.53 -13.73
N GLU A 106 1.82 -1.54 -14.27
CA GLU A 106 0.46 -1.38 -14.77
C GLU A 106 -0.51 -0.97 -13.65
N TRP A 107 -0.47 -1.68 -12.52
CA TRP A 107 -1.25 -1.35 -11.32
C TRP A 107 -1.01 0.09 -10.87
N ALA A 108 0.25 0.52 -10.75
CA ALA A 108 0.58 1.88 -10.32
C ALA A 108 0.03 2.94 -11.29
N ALA A 109 0.01 2.66 -12.59
CA ALA A 109 -0.58 3.55 -13.60
C ALA A 109 -2.11 3.70 -13.46
N THR A 110 -2.80 2.70 -12.90
CA THR A 110 -4.26 2.75 -12.68
C THR A 110 -4.69 3.47 -11.40
N LEU A 111 -3.74 3.89 -10.53
CA LEU A 111 -4.08 4.53 -9.27
C LEU A 111 -4.99 5.75 -9.47
N PRO A 112 -6.08 5.87 -8.70
CA PRO A 112 -7.16 6.83 -8.96
C PRO A 112 -6.86 8.25 -8.47
N ALA A 113 -5.85 8.43 -7.62
CA ALA A 113 -5.47 9.72 -7.03
C ALA A 113 -3.98 9.98 -7.28
N GLY A 114 -3.62 11.25 -7.51
CA GLY A 114 -2.22 11.67 -7.68
C GLY A 114 -1.48 11.80 -6.35
N ASP A 115 -2.19 12.22 -5.31
CA ASP A 115 -1.71 12.48 -3.95
C ASP A 115 -2.89 12.39 -2.95
N PHE A 116 -2.62 12.61 -1.66
CA PHE A 116 -3.61 12.49 -0.60
C PHE A 116 -4.73 13.54 -0.69
N ASP A 117 -4.42 14.77 -1.11
CA ASP A 117 -5.43 15.82 -1.27
C ASP A 117 -6.41 15.48 -2.41
N ALA A 118 -5.89 14.95 -3.52
CA ALA A 118 -6.70 14.45 -4.62
C ALA A 118 -7.58 13.28 -4.19
N LEU A 119 -7.06 12.39 -3.33
CA LEU A 119 -7.85 11.31 -2.75
C LEU A 119 -9.02 11.88 -1.93
N LEU A 120 -8.75 12.82 -1.02
CA LEU A 120 -9.79 13.43 -0.17
C LEU A 120 -10.87 14.14 -1.00
N LYS A 121 -10.47 14.93 -2.02
CA LYS A 121 -11.41 15.61 -2.92
C LYS A 121 -12.36 14.64 -3.62
N ARG A 122 -11.80 13.54 -4.15
CA ARG A 122 -12.59 12.50 -4.83
C ARG A 122 -13.65 11.86 -3.92
N PHE A 123 -13.37 11.74 -2.62
CA PHE A 123 -14.35 11.23 -1.65
C PHE A 123 -15.34 12.29 -1.17
N ALA A 124 -14.92 13.55 -1.08
CA ALA A 124 -15.83 14.65 -0.79
C ALA A 124 -16.88 14.86 -1.90
N GLU A 125 -16.52 14.62 -3.16
CA GLU A 125 -17.44 14.72 -4.32
C GLU A 125 -18.42 13.55 -4.44
N LYS A 126 -18.15 12.42 -3.76
CA LYS A 126 -18.98 11.22 -3.77
C LYS A 126 -19.96 11.13 -2.60
N ALA A 127 -19.81 12.00 -1.60
CA ALA A 127 -20.63 12.05 -0.38
C ALA A 127 -21.81 13.01 -0.53
#